data_AF-A0A417CG69-F1
#
_entry.id   AF-A0A417CG69-F1
#
_cell.length_a   1.000
_cell.length_b   1.000
_cell.length_c   1.000
_cell.angle_alpha   90.00
_cell.angle_beta   90.00
_cell.angle_gamma   90.00
#
_symmetry.space_group_name_H-M   'P 1'
#
loop_
_entity.id
_entity.type
_entity.pdbx_description
1 polymer ?
#
loop_
_entity_poly.entity_id
_entity_poly.type
_entity_poly.pdbx_seq_one_letter_code
_entity_poly.pdbx_strand_id
1 'polypeptide(L)'
;MMTLPLNKKQKQLVEKSMDLVPIMIRSMTRTAAYVTEEEQQELCQIGYLALCRSAVGFEEGRSFQPYAKTIIRHAIFDYWRKIARDRSMLCSLDEASSEDEHLHYRDLFSYEDTQTTHPEKDTNQTLLLEHLTQLGTGQSSTIQKGIVALYLQQQGYTSFDLAKHYQVPANRVRAWQSKARKLLQQDDALYALLT
;
A
#
# COMPACT_ATOMS: atom_id res chain seq x y z
N MET A 1 18.34 -4.25 14.55
CA MET A 1 19.57 -3.68 15.14
C MET A 1 19.25 -3.38 16.60
N MET A 2 19.78 -4.12 17.57
CA MET A 2 19.46 -3.89 18.99
C MET A 2 20.19 -2.63 19.49
N THR A 3 19.43 -1.64 19.97
CA THR A 3 19.98 -0.44 20.61
C THR A 3 20.29 -0.77 22.07
N LEU A 4 21.53 -1.15 22.36
CA LEU A 4 21.99 -1.29 23.73
C LEU A 4 22.01 0.10 24.41
N PRO A 5 21.42 0.25 25.60
CA PRO A 5 21.46 1.51 26.33
C PRO A 5 22.91 1.83 26.72
N LEU A 6 23.31 3.10 26.57
CA LEU A 6 24.64 3.58 26.96
C LEU A 6 24.83 3.41 28.47
N ASN A 7 26.01 2.92 28.88
CA ASN A 7 26.39 2.94 30.28
C ASN A 7 26.72 4.39 30.74
N LYS A 8 26.84 4.60 32.05
CA LYS A 8 27.08 5.94 32.63
C LYS A 8 28.34 6.63 32.06
N LYS A 9 29.44 5.89 31.86
CA LYS A 9 30.68 6.43 31.31
C LYS A 9 30.50 6.86 29.85
N GLN A 10 29.86 6.03 29.05
CA GLN A 10 29.59 6.31 27.64
C GLN A 10 28.66 7.52 27.48
N LYS A 11 27.64 7.64 28.33
CA LYS A 11 26.75 8.81 28.34
C LYS A 11 27.51 10.10 28.62
N GLN A 12 28.35 10.13 29.66
CA GLN A 12 29.20 11.29 29.96
C GLN A 12 30.17 11.63 28.82
N LEU A 13 30.71 10.61 28.15
CA LEU A 13 31.62 10.79 27.01
C LEU A 13 30.90 11.45 25.81
N VAL A 14 29.67 11.01 25.52
CA VAL A 14 28.81 11.59 24.47
C VAL A 14 28.44 13.03 24.82
N GLU A 15 27.96 13.28 26.03
CA GLU A 15 27.56 14.63 26.49
C GLU A 15 28.69 15.64 26.36
N LYS A 16 29.93 15.26 26.70
CA LYS A 16 31.13 16.09 26.53
C LYS A 16 31.52 16.39 25.08
N SER A 17 30.96 15.66 24.13
CA SER A 17 31.35 15.70 22.71
C SER A 17 30.17 16.03 21.78
N MET A 18 29.04 16.50 22.34
CA MET A 18 27.82 16.78 21.58
C MET A 18 27.99 17.92 20.56
N ASP A 19 28.81 18.90 20.88
CA ASP A 19 29.17 20.04 20.04
C ASP A 19 29.82 19.62 18.71
N LEU A 20 30.45 18.45 18.66
CA LEU A 20 31.07 17.93 17.45
C LEU A 20 30.09 17.77 16.29
N VAL A 21 28.88 17.28 16.57
CA VAL A 21 27.89 16.97 15.53
C VAL A 21 27.48 18.22 14.74
N PRO A 22 26.93 19.28 15.36
CA PRO A 22 26.52 20.47 14.61
C PRO A 22 27.69 21.17 13.90
N ILE A 23 28.90 21.16 14.48
CA ILE A 23 30.12 21.68 13.83
C ILE A 23 30.42 20.88 12.55
N MET A 24 30.37 19.55 12.64
CA MET A 24 30.61 18.68 11.50
C MET A 24 29.55 18.82 10.42
N ILE A 25 28.26 18.81 10.77
CA ILE A 25 27.19 18.97 9.78
C ILE A 25 27.38 20.29 9.04
N ARG A 26 27.55 21.40 9.78
CA ARG A 26 27.78 22.73 9.17
C ARG A 26 29.01 22.77 8.27
N SER A 27 30.10 22.11 8.64
CA SER A 27 31.30 22.02 7.82
C SER A 27 31.08 21.20 6.54
N MET A 28 30.29 20.13 6.63
CA MET A 28 30.06 19.20 5.52
C MET A 28 28.99 19.69 4.55
N THR A 29 28.00 20.47 5.03
CA THR A 29 26.93 21.03 4.19
C THR A 29 27.26 22.40 3.60
N ARG A 30 28.40 23.01 3.96
CA ARG A 30 28.78 24.37 3.51
C ARG A 30 28.78 24.56 1.98
N THR A 31 29.16 23.54 1.23
CA THR A 31 29.24 23.55 -0.24
C THR A 31 28.01 22.95 -0.91
N ALA A 32 27.06 22.42 -0.15
CA ALA A 32 25.82 21.89 -0.74
C ALA A 32 24.96 23.07 -1.20
N ALA A 33 24.57 23.07 -2.48
CA ALA A 33 23.85 24.19 -3.10
C ALA A 33 22.50 24.48 -2.42
N TYR A 34 21.86 23.45 -1.85
CA TYR A 34 20.64 23.57 -1.09
C TYR A 34 20.50 22.37 -0.13
N VAL A 35 20.38 22.65 1.17
CA VAL A 35 20.01 21.67 2.20
C VAL A 35 18.85 22.30 2.96
N THR A 36 17.70 21.62 3.01
CA THR A 36 16.52 22.12 3.72
C THR A 36 16.76 22.12 5.23
N GLU A 37 15.97 22.88 5.98
CA GLU A 37 16.04 22.84 7.44
C GLU A 37 15.74 21.44 7.98
N GLU A 38 14.76 20.74 7.38
CA GLU A 38 14.42 19.36 7.73
C GLU A 38 15.59 18.40 7.48
N GLU A 39 16.27 18.50 6.33
CA GLU A 39 17.43 17.66 6.03
C GLU A 39 18.60 17.99 6.98
N GLN A 40 18.79 19.25 7.33
CA GLN A 40 19.79 19.66 8.31
C GLN A 40 19.50 19.07 9.71
N GLN A 41 18.23 19.03 10.13
CA GLN A 41 17.81 18.40 11.38
C GLN A 41 18.02 16.88 11.35
N GLU A 42 17.65 16.22 10.25
CA GLU A 42 17.86 14.78 10.05
C GLU A 42 19.35 14.42 10.13
N LEU A 43 20.21 15.18 9.42
CA LEU A 43 21.66 15.02 9.47
C LEU A 43 22.21 15.18 10.90
N CYS A 44 21.68 16.13 11.68
CA CYS A 44 22.05 16.27 13.08
C CYS A 44 21.67 15.03 13.89
N GLN A 45 20.46 14.48 13.73
CA GLN A 45 20.04 13.27 14.44
C GLN A 45 20.87 12.05 14.07
N ILE A 46 21.15 11.86 12.77
CA ILE A 46 22.05 10.81 12.27
C ILE A 46 23.44 10.96 12.89
N GLY A 47 23.95 12.19 12.96
CA GLY A 47 25.22 12.50 13.60
C GLY A 47 25.25 12.17 15.10
N TYR A 48 24.21 12.53 15.85
CA TYR A 48 24.11 12.18 17.27
C TYR A 48 23.99 10.68 17.51
N LEU A 49 23.23 9.97 16.67
CA LEU A 49 23.15 8.51 16.75
C LEU A 49 24.51 7.86 16.46
N ALA A 50 25.25 8.38 15.47
CA ALA A 50 26.61 7.94 15.16
C ALA A 50 27.58 8.24 16.30
N LEU A 51 27.45 9.38 16.96
CA LEU A 51 28.22 9.73 18.16
C LEU A 51 27.95 8.74 19.30
N CYS A 52 26.69 8.42 19.58
CA CYS A 52 26.32 7.40 20.57
C CYS A 52 26.91 6.02 20.21
N ARG A 53 26.82 5.60 18.95
CA ARG A 53 27.42 4.34 18.46
C ARG A 53 28.94 4.33 18.63
N SER A 54 29.59 5.47 18.38
CA SER A 54 31.03 5.60 18.59
C SER A 54 31.40 5.41 20.06
N ALA A 55 30.59 5.89 21.01
CA ALA A 55 30.85 5.67 22.44
C ALA A 55 30.66 4.20 22.85
N VAL A 56 29.75 3.46 22.21
CA VAL A 56 29.57 2.02 22.47
C VAL A 56 30.80 1.21 22.04
N GLY A 57 31.35 1.49 20.86
CA GLY A 57 32.50 0.78 20.29
C GLY A 57 33.87 1.35 20.65
N PHE A 58 33.95 2.32 21.56
CA PHE A 58 35.20 2.98 21.90
C PHE A 58 36.04 2.18 22.90
N GLU A 59 37.30 1.92 22.52
CA GLU A 59 38.30 1.26 23.38
C GLU A 59 39.11 2.31 24.16
N GLU A 60 39.32 2.06 25.47
CA GLU A 60 40.13 2.92 26.32
C GLU A 60 41.61 2.88 25.86
N GLY A 61 42.21 4.05 25.59
CA GLY A 61 43.62 4.16 25.14
C GLY A 61 43.86 5.02 23.90
N ARG A 62 42.79 5.51 23.24
CA ARG A 62 42.88 6.46 22.11
C ARG A 62 42.11 7.75 22.42
N SER A 63 42.28 8.79 21.59
CA SER A 63 41.42 9.98 21.70
C SER A 63 40.06 9.70 21.08
N PHE A 64 38.98 10.01 21.82
CA PHE A 64 37.61 9.76 21.38
C PHE A 64 37.19 10.64 20.20
N GLN A 65 37.52 11.93 20.23
CA GLN A 65 36.99 12.87 19.22
C GLN A 65 37.41 12.53 17.78
N PRO A 66 38.68 12.21 17.45
CA PRO A 66 39.07 11.83 16.09
C PRO A 66 38.34 10.56 15.59
N TYR A 67 38.15 9.60 16.50
CA TYR A 67 37.40 8.37 16.22
C TYR A 67 35.93 8.67 15.94
N ALA A 68 35.25 9.40 16.84
CA ALA A 68 33.86 9.81 16.70
C ALA A 68 33.63 10.62 15.42
N LYS A 69 34.51 11.58 15.10
CA LYS A 69 34.46 12.37 13.85
C LYS A 69 34.46 11.46 12.62
N THR A 70 35.19 10.35 12.64
CA THR A 70 35.21 9.42 11.52
C THR A 70 33.91 8.66 11.36
N ILE A 71 33.37 8.13 12.46
CA ILE A 71 32.09 7.42 12.45
C ILE A 71 30.93 8.33 12.04
N ILE A 72 30.88 9.57 12.55
CA ILE A 72 29.87 10.58 12.18
C ILE A 72 29.93 10.86 10.69
N ARG A 73 31.13 11.10 10.15
CA ARG A 73 31.32 11.37 8.72
C ARG A 73 30.84 10.22 7.84
N HIS A 74 31.14 8.98 8.23
CA HIS A 74 30.67 7.80 7.50
C HIS A 74 29.15 7.71 7.51
N ALA A 75 28.50 7.91 8.66
CA ALA A 75 27.05 7.89 8.77
C ALA A 75 26.37 8.91 7.86
N ILE A 76 26.93 10.13 7.76
CA ILE A 76 26.43 11.18 6.87
C ILE A 76 26.60 10.80 5.40
N PHE A 77 27.78 10.28 5.01
CA PHE A 77 27.99 9.82 3.64
C PHE A 77 27.08 8.66 3.26
N ASP A 78 26.83 7.74 4.18
CA ASP A 78 25.92 6.62 3.95
C ASP A 78 24.48 7.09 3.76
N TYR A 79 24.04 8.10 4.53
CA TYR A 79 22.76 8.76 4.33
C TYR A 79 22.67 9.39 2.94
N TRP A 80 23.62 10.24 2.55
CA TRP A 80 23.60 10.86 1.22
C TRP A 80 23.67 9.85 0.08
N ARG A 81 24.46 8.78 0.22
CA ARG A 81 24.51 7.70 -0.77
C ARG A 81 23.18 6.97 -0.87
N LYS A 82 22.46 6.80 0.26
CA LYS A 82 21.11 6.24 0.26
C LYS A 82 20.13 7.17 -0.46
N ILE A 83 20.08 8.44 -0.09
CA ILE A 83 19.18 9.42 -0.74
C ILE A 83 19.47 9.55 -2.24
N ALA A 84 20.74 9.56 -2.65
CA ALA A 84 21.10 9.59 -4.06
C ALA A 84 20.62 8.35 -4.83
N ARG A 85 20.71 7.15 -4.22
CA ARG A 85 20.16 5.92 -4.81
C ARG A 85 18.63 5.97 -4.88
N ASP A 86 17.97 6.37 -3.79
CA ASP A 86 16.51 6.45 -3.72
C ASP A 86 16.00 7.44 -4.78
N ARG A 87 16.61 8.63 -4.92
CA ARG A 87 16.30 9.61 -5.98
C ARG A 87 16.60 9.12 -7.40
N SER A 88 17.52 8.17 -7.58
CA SER A 88 17.80 7.60 -8.91
C SER A 88 16.80 6.51 -9.31
N MET A 89 16.09 5.93 -8.35
CA MET A 89 15.14 4.83 -8.56
C MET A 89 13.68 5.26 -8.42
N LEU A 90 13.43 6.38 -7.76
CA LEU A 90 12.11 6.89 -7.43
C LEU A 90 11.96 8.32 -7.94
N CYS A 91 10.79 8.64 -8.49
CA CYS A 91 10.36 9.99 -8.84
C CYS A 91 9.15 10.39 -7.99
N SER A 92 8.85 11.69 -7.92
CA SER A 92 7.63 12.12 -7.25
C SER A 92 6.42 11.82 -8.13
N LEU A 93 5.30 11.41 -7.54
CA LEU A 93 4.03 11.33 -8.28
C LEU A 93 3.56 12.72 -8.74
N ASP A 94 4.01 13.76 -8.05
CA ASP A 94 3.75 15.16 -8.38
C ASP A 94 4.68 15.68 -9.48
N GLU A 95 5.62 14.87 -9.96
CA GLU A 95 6.49 15.22 -11.07
C GLU A 95 5.74 15.08 -12.39
N ALA A 96 5.93 16.04 -13.30
CA ALA A 96 5.35 15.98 -14.64
C ALA A 96 6.02 14.85 -15.45
N SER A 97 5.26 14.24 -16.34
CA SER A 97 5.76 13.28 -17.31
C SER A 97 6.80 13.95 -18.21
N SER A 98 7.84 13.20 -18.58
CA SER A 98 8.85 13.68 -19.54
C SER A 98 8.28 13.93 -20.93
N GLU A 99 7.13 13.35 -21.25
CA GLU A 99 6.47 13.45 -22.56
C GLU A 99 5.43 14.57 -22.62
N ASP A 100 4.85 14.95 -21.47
CA ASP A 100 3.82 15.99 -21.38
C ASP A 100 3.92 16.72 -20.03
N GLU A 101 4.29 18.00 -20.09
CA GLU A 101 4.48 18.88 -18.93
C GLU A 101 3.17 19.10 -18.14
N HIS A 102 2.01 18.81 -18.75
CA HIS A 102 0.70 18.92 -18.12
C HIS A 102 0.18 17.62 -17.49
N LEU A 103 0.85 16.48 -17.70
CA LEU A 103 0.45 15.20 -17.13
C LEU A 103 1.36 14.82 -15.97
N HIS A 104 0.83 14.82 -14.74
CA HIS A 104 1.57 14.35 -13.58
C HIS A 104 1.44 12.83 -13.42
N TYR A 105 2.49 12.16 -12.92
CA TYR A 105 2.42 10.72 -12.69
C TYR A 105 1.27 10.31 -11.76
N ARG A 106 0.89 11.18 -10.80
CA ARG A 106 -0.27 10.95 -9.92
C ARG A 106 -1.57 10.74 -10.70
N ASP A 107 -1.73 11.39 -11.85
CA ASP A 107 -2.95 11.32 -12.66
C ASP A 107 -3.02 10.00 -13.42
N LEU A 108 -1.86 9.46 -13.82
CA LEU A 108 -1.74 8.13 -14.44
C LEU A 108 -2.06 6.98 -13.46
N PHE A 109 -1.78 7.19 -12.17
CA PHE A 109 -2.01 6.22 -11.10
C PHE A 109 -3.23 6.54 -10.23
N SER A 110 -3.98 7.59 -10.57
CA SER A 110 -5.26 7.86 -9.93
C SER A 110 -6.17 6.68 -10.25
N TYR A 111 -6.35 5.80 -9.27
CA TYR A 111 -7.41 4.81 -9.34
C TYR A 111 -8.70 5.62 -9.50
N GLU A 112 -9.37 5.48 -10.63
CA GLU A 112 -10.81 5.70 -10.65
C GLU A 112 -11.35 4.95 -9.44
N ASP A 113 -11.92 5.70 -8.51
CA ASP A 113 -12.50 5.15 -7.30
C ASP A 113 -13.33 3.94 -7.76
N THR A 114 -13.10 2.76 -7.20
CA THR A 114 -13.91 1.58 -7.54
C THR A 114 -15.41 1.78 -7.22
N GLN A 115 -15.78 2.95 -6.68
CA GLN A 115 -17.13 3.46 -6.51
C GLN A 115 -17.67 4.30 -7.68
N THR A 116 -16.83 4.84 -8.58
CA THR A 116 -17.28 5.28 -9.90
C THR A 116 -17.42 4.04 -10.80
N THR A 117 -18.43 3.25 -10.49
CA THR A 117 -19.02 2.31 -11.43
C THR A 117 -19.26 3.05 -12.75
N HIS A 118 -18.61 2.59 -13.82
CA HIS A 118 -18.96 3.03 -15.18
C HIS A 118 -20.49 3.02 -15.29
N PRO A 119 -21.15 4.11 -15.73
CA PRO A 119 -22.60 4.14 -15.84
C PRO A 119 -23.11 2.99 -16.71
N GLU A 120 -22.34 2.58 -17.71
CA GLU A 120 -22.62 1.41 -18.57
C GLU A 120 -22.63 0.06 -17.80
N LYS A 121 -21.74 -0.11 -16.81
CA LYS A 121 -21.71 -1.32 -15.97
C LYS A 121 -22.92 -1.37 -15.03
N ASP A 122 -23.34 -0.23 -14.47
CA ASP A 122 -24.53 -0.15 -13.62
C ASP A 122 -25.83 -0.30 -14.41
N THR A 123 -25.92 0.28 -15.60
CA THR A 123 -27.08 0.10 -16.48
C THR A 123 -27.22 -1.35 -16.92
N ASN A 124 -26.12 -2.01 -17.28
CA ASN A 124 -26.15 -3.42 -17.70
C ASN A 124 -26.49 -4.35 -16.54
N GLN A 125 -25.99 -4.10 -15.33
CA GLN A 125 -26.39 -4.85 -14.14
C GLN A 125 -27.87 -4.66 -13.79
N THR A 126 -28.39 -3.44 -13.92
CA THR A 126 -29.81 -3.14 -13.65
C THR A 126 -30.72 -3.83 -14.68
N LEU A 127 -30.39 -3.72 -15.97
CA LEU A 127 -31.14 -4.39 -17.05
C LEU A 127 -31.07 -5.91 -16.94
N LEU A 128 -29.92 -6.47 -16.57
CA LEU A 128 -29.75 -7.90 -16.30
C LEU A 128 -30.65 -8.37 -15.16
N LEU A 129 -30.70 -7.62 -14.06
CA LEU A 129 -31.54 -7.96 -12.90
C LEU A 129 -33.03 -7.87 -13.23
N GLU A 130 -33.44 -6.85 -13.99
CA GLU A 130 -34.82 -6.71 -14.46
C GLU A 130 -35.21 -7.88 -15.37
N HIS A 131 -34.35 -8.24 -16.33
CA HIS A 131 -34.57 -9.35 -17.25
C HIS A 131 -34.67 -10.70 -16.50
N LEU A 132 -33.77 -10.97 -15.55
CA LEU A 132 -33.84 -12.17 -14.70
C LEU A 132 -35.12 -12.22 -13.87
N THR A 133 -35.61 -11.06 -13.40
CA THR A 133 -36.86 -10.96 -12.66
C THR A 133 -38.05 -11.28 -13.56
N GLN A 134 -38.09 -10.73 -14.77
CA GLN A 134 -39.12 -11.01 -15.77
C GLN A 134 -39.15 -12.49 -16.16
N LEU A 135 -37.98 -13.10 -16.42
CA LEU A 135 -37.89 -14.55 -16.70
C LEU A 135 -38.34 -15.43 -15.54
N GLY A 136 -38.18 -14.95 -14.31
CA GLY A 136 -38.71 -15.60 -13.12
C GLY A 136 -40.24 -15.54 -13.03
N THR A 137 -40.88 -14.50 -13.59
CA THR A 137 -42.35 -14.37 -13.55
C THR A 137 -43.01 -15.46 -14.40
N GLY A 138 -44.07 -16.09 -13.88
CA GLY A 138 -44.74 -17.22 -14.54
C GLY A 138 -44.03 -18.59 -14.44
N GLN A 139 -42.80 -18.64 -13.93
CA GLN A 139 -42.09 -19.92 -13.71
C GLN A 139 -42.43 -20.57 -12.37
N SER A 140 -42.20 -21.87 -12.28
CA SER A 140 -42.39 -22.60 -11.01
C SER A 140 -41.53 -22.02 -9.88
N SER A 141 -42.03 -22.08 -8.64
CA SER A 141 -41.31 -21.59 -7.45
C SER A 141 -39.91 -22.18 -7.28
N THR A 142 -39.67 -23.40 -7.80
CA THR A 142 -38.35 -24.04 -7.80
C THR A 142 -37.34 -23.36 -8.74
N ILE A 143 -37.80 -22.85 -9.88
CA ILE A 143 -36.97 -22.15 -10.86
C ILE A 143 -36.66 -20.74 -10.35
N GLN A 144 -37.66 -20.03 -9.82
CA GLN A 144 -37.47 -18.72 -9.21
C GLN A 144 -36.43 -18.75 -8.10
N LYS A 145 -36.54 -19.71 -7.17
CA LYS A 145 -35.53 -19.94 -6.12
C LYS A 145 -34.16 -20.31 -6.70
N GLY A 146 -34.12 -21.02 -7.82
CA GLY A 146 -32.88 -21.35 -8.53
C GLY A 146 -32.18 -20.13 -9.13
N ILE A 147 -32.92 -19.21 -9.75
CA ILE A 147 -32.40 -17.96 -10.32
C ILE A 147 -31.81 -17.09 -9.20
N VAL A 148 -32.55 -16.89 -8.11
CA VAL A 148 -32.07 -16.12 -6.94
C VAL A 148 -30.85 -16.81 -6.30
N ALA A 149 -30.85 -18.14 -6.19
CA ALA A 149 -29.71 -18.89 -5.66
C ALA A 149 -28.45 -18.79 -6.55
N LEU A 150 -28.60 -18.63 -7.87
CA LEU A 150 -27.46 -18.40 -8.76
C LEU A 150 -26.91 -16.98 -8.62
N TYR A 151 -27.79 -15.99 -8.49
CA TYR A 151 -27.39 -14.59 -8.26
C TYR A 151 -26.63 -14.43 -6.93
N LEU A 152 -27.16 -14.97 -5.84
CA LEU A 152 -26.48 -14.95 -4.53
C LEU A 152 -25.14 -15.70 -4.59
N GLN A 153 -25.03 -16.77 -5.37
CA GLN A 153 -23.76 -17.47 -5.52
C GLN A 153 -22.68 -16.59 -6.18
N GLN A 154 -23.04 -15.69 -7.11
CA GLN A 154 -22.09 -14.73 -7.69
C GLN A 154 -21.63 -13.68 -6.67
N GLN A 155 -22.46 -13.35 -5.69
CA GLN A 155 -22.10 -12.46 -4.57
C GLN A 155 -21.27 -13.15 -3.48
N GLY A 156 -20.92 -14.44 -3.65
CA GLY A 156 -20.07 -15.19 -2.73
C GLY A 156 -20.80 -16.13 -1.76
N TYR A 157 -22.14 -16.23 -1.82
CA TYR A 157 -22.88 -17.17 -0.98
C TYR A 157 -22.71 -18.62 -1.44
N THR A 158 -22.51 -19.55 -0.50
CA THR A 158 -22.38 -20.98 -0.82
C THR A 158 -23.73 -21.68 -0.85
N SER A 159 -23.79 -22.85 -1.51
CA SER A 159 -25.01 -23.69 -1.45
C SER A 159 -25.41 -24.10 -0.02
N PHE A 160 -24.48 -24.09 0.93
CA PHE A 160 -24.75 -24.38 2.34
C PHE A 160 -25.39 -23.19 3.06
N ASP A 161 -24.96 -21.96 2.76
CA ASP A 161 -25.56 -20.74 3.31
C ASP A 161 -27.01 -20.61 2.84
N LEU A 162 -27.23 -20.85 1.55
CA LEU A 162 -28.55 -20.85 0.94
C LEU A 162 -29.46 -21.96 1.49
N ALA A 163 -28.90 -23.16 1.73
CA ALA A 163 -29.60 -24.28 2.34
C ALA A 163 -30.13 -23.92 3.74
N LYS A 164 -29.30 -23.27 4.56
CA LYS A 164 -29.66 -22.76 5.88
C LYS A 164 -30.74 -21.69 5.79
N HIS A 165 -30.60 -20.73 4.89
CA HIS A 165 -31.57 -19.65 4.67
C HIS A 165 -32.96 -20.20 4.25
N TYR A 166 -32.99 -21.14 3.30
CA TYR A 166 -34.24 -21.72 2.80
C TYR A 166 -34.76 -22.90 3.62
N GLN A 167 -34.07 -23.31 4.68
CA GLN A 167 -34.40 -24.47 5.53
C GLN A 167 -34.58 -25.76 4.73
N VAL A 168 -33.67 -26.01 3.79
CA VAL A 168 -33.67 -27.20 2.92
C VAL A 168 -32.26 -27.78 2.80
N PRO A 169 -32.08 -29.07 2.46
CA PRO A 169 -30.74 -29.60 2.24
C PRO A 169 -30.05 -28.96 1.03
N ALA A 170 -28.73 -28.80 1.07
CA ALA A 170 -27.94 -28.18 0.00
C ALA A 170 -28.11 -28.86 -1.37
N ASN A 171 -28.37 -30.17 -1.39
CA ASN A 171 -28.68 -30.90 -2.63
C ASN A 171 -29.94 -30.35 -3.32
N ARG A 172 -30.93 -29.88 -2.56
CA ARG A 172 -32.16 -29.29 -3.09
C ARG A 172 -31.89 -27.91 -3.71
N VAL A 173 -31.03 -27.11 -3.09
CA VAL A 173 -30.59 -25.82 -3.65
C VAL A 173 -29.84 -26.03 -4.97
N ARG A 174 -28.90 -26.98 -5.02
CA ARG A 174 -28.17 -27.33 -6.25
C ARG A 174 -29.10 -27.82 -7.37
N ALA A 175 -30.14 -28.58 -7.02
CA ALA A 175 -31.16 -29.01 -7.98
C ALA A 175 -31.95 -27.83 -8.56
N TRP A 176 -32.34 -26.85 -7.72
CA TRP A 176 -32.97 -25.62 -8.18
C TRP A 176 -32.06 -24.80 -9.10
N GLN A 177 -30.80 -24.63 -8.72
CA GLN A 177 -29.78 -23.96 -9.54
C GLN A 177 -29.57 -24.66 -10.89
N SER A 178 -29.55 -26.00 -10.93
CA SER A 178 -29.44 -26.76 -12.18
C SER A 178 -30.64 -26.54 -13.10
N LYS A 179 -31.85 -26.53 -12.54
CA LYS A 179 -33.09 -26.28 -13.31
C LYS A 179 -33.16 -24.85 -13.84
N ALA A 180 -32.77 -23.87 -13.02
CA ALA A 180 -32.67 -22.48 -13.43
C ALA A 180 -31.61 -22.29 -14.53
N ARG A 181 -30.42 -22.88 -14.39
CA ARG A 181 -29.36 -22.80 -15.41
C ARG A 181 -29.82 -23.31 -16.77
N LYS A 182 -30.55 -24.43 -16.82
CA LYS A 182 -31.10 -24.96 -18.08
C LYS A 182 -32.05 -23.98 -18.76
N LEU A 183 -32.88 -23.28 -17.99
CA LEU A 183 -33.79 -22.27 -18.53
C LEU A 183 -33.02 -21.04 -19.02
N LEU A 184 -32.09 -20.52 -18.21
CA LEU A 184 -31.30 -19.34 -18.55
C LEU A 184 -30.39 -19.56 -19.77
N GLN A 185 -29.91 -20.80 -19.98
CA GLN A 185 -29.12 -21.17 -21.16
C GLN A 185 -29.92 -21.23 -22.46
N GLN A 186 -31.25 -21.23 -22.40
CA GLN A 186 -32.13 -21.24 -23.58
C GLN A 186 -32.57 -19.83 -23.98
N ASP A 187 -32.13 -18.81 -23.24
CA ASP A 187 -32.52 -17.43 -23.44
C ASP A 187 -31.44 -16.64 -24.20
N ASP A 188 -31.69 -16.38 -25.48
CA ASP A 188 -30.77 -15.66 -26.36
C ASP A 188 -30.61 -14.17 -25.97
N ALA A 189 -31.64 -13.56 -25.36
CA ALA A 189 -31.59 -12.16 -24.91
C ALA A 189 -30.70 -12.00 -23.68
N LEU A 190 -30.69 -12.99 -22.79
CA LEU A 190 -29.77 -13.03 -21.65
C LEU A 190 -28.31 -13.14 -22.10
N TYR A 191 -28.00 -13.92 -23.13
CA TYR A 191 -26.65 -14.01 -23.69
C TYR A 191 -26.19 -12.68 -24.31
N ALA A 192 -27.09 -11.97 -24.99
CA ALA A 192 -26.80 -10.67 -25.56
C ALA A 192 -26.48 -9.60 -24.50
N LEU A 193 -27.11 -9.66 -23.31
CA LEU A 193 -26.84 -8.76 -22.19
C LEU A 193 -25.54 -9.06 -21.42
N LEU A 194 -24.95 -10.25 -21.63
CA LEU A 194 -23.73 -10.70 -20.95
C LEU A 194 -22.46 -10.55 -21.81
N THR A 195 -22.61 -10.15 -23.07
CA THR A 195 -21.51 -9.94 -24.05
C THR A 195 -21.21 -8.45 -24.20
#